data_AF-A0A0G1WAQ6-F1
#
_entry.id   AF-A0A0G1WAQ6-F1
#
_cell.length_a   1.000
_cell.length_b   1.000
_cell.length_c   1.000
_cell.angle_alpha   90.00
_cell.angle_beta   90.00
_cell.angle_gamma   90.00
#
_symmetry.space_group_name_H-M   'P 1'
#
loop_
_entity.id
_entity.type
_entity.pdbx_description
1 polymer ?
#
loop_
_entity_poly.entity_id
_entity_poly.type
_entity_poly.pdbx_seq_one_letter_code
_entity_poly.pdbx_strand_id
1 'polypeptide(L)'
;MKKYSTQLISLTALILMTFPVFSQALCNPSSGTYCNPLNSGTGGVTATDIPCFLLSIVDLVFLIGVPIIVMFIIYSGFLFVTAGGNEAKISKARTSFMWTMLGALVLLGAKAIALAVGTTIISLGAGGGAPFSC
;
A
#
# COMPACT_ATOMS: atom_id res chain seq x y z
N MET A 1 19.28 -6.69 29.03
CA MET A 1 19.57 -7.44 27.79
C MET A 1 18.53 -8.51 27.48
N LYS A 2 18.16 -9.40 28.43
CA LYS A 2 17.12 -10.44 28.22
C LYS A 2 15.73 -9.91 27.79
N LYS A 3 15.30 -8.75 28.31
CA LYS A 3 13.97 -8.18 28.01
C LYS A 3 13.77 -7.74 26.54
N TYR A 4 14.82 -7.31 25.84
CA TYR A 4 14.72 -6.89 24.43
C TYR A 4 14.77 -8.07 23.46
N SER A 5 15.47 -9.15 23.82
CA SER A 5 15.52 -10.37 23.01
C SER A 5 14.16 -11.06 22.93
N THR A 6 13.40 -11.08 24.04
CA THR A 6 12.04 -11.65 24.06
C THR A 6 11.04 -10.79 23.28
N GLN A 7 11.22 -9.46 23.28
CA GLN A 7 10.38 -8.52 22.49
C GLN A 7 10.68 -8.59 20.98
N LEU A 8 11.94 -8.80 20.60
CA LEU A 8 12.35 -9.01 19.20
C LEU A 8 11.75 -10.28 18.60
N ILE A 9 11.77 -11.39 19.36
CA ILE A 9 11.20 -12.68 18.92
C ILE A 9 9.68 -12.58 18.74
N SER A 10 8.99 -11.88 19.65
CA SER A 10 7.54 -11.63 19.57
C SER A 10 7.15 -10.77 18.36
N LEU A 11 7.92 -9.70 18.07
CA LEU A 11 7.68 -8.84 16.92
C LEU A 11 7.91 -9.57 15.59
N THR A 12 8.93 -10.42 15.50
CA THR A 12 9.18 -11.26 14.31
C THR A 12 8.13 -12.34 14.12
N ALA A 13 7.58 -12.92 15.20
CA ALA A 13 6.51 -13.91 15.13
C ALA A 13 5.17 -13.29 14.68
N LEU A 14 4.86 -12.07 15.12
CA LEU A 14 3.67 -11.33 14.70
C LEU A 14 3.74 -10.91 13.22
N ILE A 15 4.94 -10.60 12.74
CA ILE A 15 5.21 -10.37 11.32
C ILE A 15 4.97 -11.69 10.55
N LEU A 16 5.56 -12.82 10.96
CA LEU A 16 5.36 -14.12 10.30
C LEU A 16 3.89 -14.62 10.27
N MET A 17 3.06 -14.28 11.26
CA MET A 17 1.62 -14.60 11.27
C MET A 17 0.75 -13.67 10.40
N THR A 18 1.23 -12.47 10.07
CA THR A 18 0.51 -11.54 9.18
C THR A 18 0.91 -11.71 7.70
N PHE A 19 2.04 -12.38 7.42
CA PHE A 19 2.45 -12.78 6.07
C PHE A 19 1.42 -13.60 5.25
N PRO A 20 0.68 -14.58 5.80
CA PRO A 20 -0.31 -15.33 5.00
C PRO A 20 -1.50 -14.47 4.54
N VAL A 21 -1.78 -13.34 5.19
CA VAL A 21 -2.89 -12.44 4.80
C VAL A 21 -2.60 -11.72 3.48
N PHE A 22 -1.32 -11.61 3.10
CA PHE A 22 -0.90 -11.01 1.83
C PHE A 22 -0.97 -11.99 0.64
N SER A 23 -1.07 -13.30 0.90
CA SER A 23 -1.11 -14.32 -0.15
C SER A 23 -2.50 -14.53 -0.77
N GLN A 24 -3.52 -13.78 -0.32
CA GLN A 24 -4.89 -13.88 -0.83
C GLN A 24 -5.39 -12.61 -1.52
N ALA A 25 -4.48 -11.76 -1.99
CA ALA A 25 -4.82 -10.71 -2.93
C ALA A 25 -4.86 -11.27 -4.36
N LEU A 26 -6.04 -11.19 -4.99
CA LEU A 26 -6.30 -11.14 -6.45
C LEU A 26 -6.66 -12.42 -7.22
N CYS A 27 -6.69 -13.62 -6.62
CA CYS A 27 -7.04 -14.84 -7.39
C CYS A 27 -8.28 -15.58 -6.87
N ASN A 28 -9.35 -15.54 -7.67
CA ASN A 28 -10.45 -16.50 -7.56
C ASN A 28 -10.03 -17.79 -8.31
N PRO A 29 -9.85 -18.95 -7.67
CA PRO A 29 -9.30 -20.17 -8.30
C PRO A 29 -10.25 -20.83 -9.33
N SER A 30 -11.28 -20.14 -9.82
CA SER A 30 -12.32 -20.70 -10.68
C SER A 30 -12.02 -20.65 -12.17
N SER A 31 -10.85 -20.15 -12.60
CA SER A 31 -10.44 -20.15 -14.00
C SER A 31 -8.94 -20.44 -14.09
N GLY A 32 -8.54 -21.49 -14.82
CA GLY A 32 -7.17 -21.95 -15.03
C GLY A 32 -6.28 -20.97 -15.82
N THR A 33 -6.23 -19.72 -15.40
CA THR A 33 -5.49 -18.61 -15.99
C THR A 33 -4.44 -18.14 -14.97
N TYR A 34 -3.22 -17.89 -15.43
CA TYR A 34 -2.16 -17.32 -14.60
C TYR A 34 -2.62 -15.99 -13.99
N CYS A 35 -2.50 -15.89 -12.67
CA CYS A 35 -2.91 -14.72 -11.90
C CYS A 35 -1.86 -13.61 -12.10
N ASN A 36 -2.06 -12.80 -13.12
CA ASN A 36 -1.24 -11.63 -13.38
C ASN A 36 -1.88 -10.42 -12.67
N PRO A 37 -1.16 -9.69 -11.79
CA PRO A 37 -1.71 -8.52 -11.09
C PRO A 37 -1.98 -7.31 -12.00
N LEU A 38 -1.76 -7.44 -13.32
CA LEU A 38 -2.19 -6.49 -14.35
C LEU A 38 -3.49 -6.94 -15.05
N ASN A 39 -4.05 -8.10 -14.68
CA ASN A 39 -5.30 -8.65 -15.20
C ASN A 39 -6.34 -8.70 -14.06
N SER A 40 -6.70 -7.53 -13.57
CA SER A 40 -7.80 -7.36 -12.63
C SER A 40 -9.05 -7.10 -13.46
N GLY A 41 -9.80 -8.15 -13.85
CA GLY A 41 -11.20 -7.99 -14.24
C GLY A 41 -11.67 -8.59 -15.57
N THR A 42 -10.86 -8.71 -16.61
CA THR A 42 -11.32 -9.26 -17.90
C THR A 42 -10.22 -10.03 -18.63
N GLY A 43 -10.57 -11.22 -19.12
CA GLY A 43 -9.63 -12.14 -19.76
C GLY A 43 -8.83 -11.47 -20.89
N GLY A 44 -7.52 -11.35 -20.69
CA GLY A 44 -6.60 -10.87 -21.69
C GLY A 44 -6.69 -9.36 -21.87
N VAL A 45 -5.54 -8.70 -21.81
CA VAL A 45 -5.40 -7.29 -22.17
C VAL A 45 -5.69 -7.14 -23.66
N THR A 46 -6.97 -6.99 -24.04
CA THR A 46 -7.32 -6.35 -25.30
C THR A 46 -7.11 -4.87 -25.06
N ALA A 47 -6.01 -4.36 -25.60
CA ALA A 47 -5.56 -2.98 -25.52
C ALA A 47 -6.49 -1.99 -26.24
N THR A 48 -7.77 -1.94 -25.85
CA THR A 48 -8.76 -0.98 -26.37
C THR A 48 -9.04 0.15 -25.38
N ASP A 49 -8.81 -0.05 -24.07
CA ASP A 49 -9.10 0.94 -23.04
C ASP A 49 -7.85 1.33 -22.24
N ILE A 50 -7.14 2.35 -22.73
CA ILE A 50 -6.01 3.02 -22.06
C ILE A 50 -6.27 3.34 -20.57
N PRO A 51 -7.46 3.82 -20.13
CA PRO A 51 -7.69 4.12 -18.71
C PRO A 51 -7.61 2.87 -17.81
N CYS A 52 -8.02 1.70 -18.30
CA CYS A 52 -7.98 0.45 -17.52
C CYS A 52 -6.57 -0.02 -17.22
N PHE A 53 -5.69 0.04 -18.22
CA PHE A 53 -4.29 -0.30 -18.06
C PHE A 53 -3.59 0.58 -17.01
N LEU A 54 -3.90 1.87 -17.02
CA LEU A 54 -3.32 2.82 -16.07
C LEU A 54 -3.76 2.52 -14.63
N LEU A 55 -5.00 2.09 -14.44
CA LEU A 55 -5.52 1.73 -13.11
C LEU A 55 -4.97 0.42 -12.59
N SER A 56 -4.79 -0.58 -13.46
CA SER A 56 -4.12 -1.82 -13.06
C SER A 56 -2.67 -1.57 -12.62
N ILE A 57 -1.95 -0.64 -13.26
CA ILE A 57 -0.63 -0.21 -12.81
C ILE A 57 -0.70 0.48 -11.45
N VAL A 58 -1.67 1.38 -11.27
CA VAL A 58 -1.87 2.08 -9.99
C VAL A 58 -2.13 1.06 -8.88
N ASP A 59 -3.07 0.13 -9.06
CA ASP A 59 -3.38 -0.89 -8.05
C ASP A 59 -2.20 -1.85 -7.80
N LEU A 60 -1.39 -2.16 -8.81
CA LEU A 60 -0.13 -2.88 -8.61
C LEU A 60 0.81 -2.08 -7.70
N VAL A 61 0.97 -0.77 -7.94
CA VAL A 61 1.80 0.10 -7.08
C VAL A 61 1.25 0.16 -5.65
N PHE A 62 -0.07 0.13 -5.45
CA PHE A 62 -0.65 0.05 -4.10
C PHE A 62 -0.36 -1.29 -3.43
N LEU A 63 -0.45 -2.39 -4.16
CA LEU A 63 -0.17 -3.72 -3.64
C LEU A 63 1.23 -3.77 -3.04
N ILE A 64 2.25 -3.30 -3.75
CA ILE A 64 3.64 -3.26 -3.24
C ILE A 64 3.91 -2.07 -2.32
N GLY A 65 3.24 -0.93 -2.51
CA GLY A 65 3.50 0.32 -1.77
C GLY A 65 3.02 0.28 -0.32
N VAL A 66 1.85 -0.32 -0.06
CA VAL A 66 1.28 -0.45 1.29
C VAL A 66 2.20 -1.22 2.26
N PRO A 67 2.70 -2.43 1.96
CA PRO A 67 3.59 -3.15 2.89
C PRO A 67 4.91 -2.43 3.11
N ILE A 68 5.43 -1.73 2.10
CA ILE A 68 6.66 -0.92 2.24
C ILE A 68 6.45 0.20 3.26
N ILE A 69 5.34 0.95 3.16
CA ILE A 69 5.01 2.01 4.12
C ILE A 69 4.93 1.45 5.55
N VAL A 70 4.23 0.33 5.73
CA VAL A 70 4.08 -0.31 7.06
C VAL A 70 5.45 -0.67 7.64
N MET A 71 6.36 -1.21 6.83
CA MET A 71 7.73 -1.54 7.26
C MET A 71 8.50 -0.29 7.73
N PHE A 72 8.39 0.82 7.00
CA PHE A 72 9.02 2.09 7.37
C PHE A 72 8.43 2.71 8.65
N ILE A 73 7.12 2.56 8.87
CA ILE A 73 6.47 3.01 10.11
C ILE A 73 7.04 2.23 11.31
N ILE A 74 7.12 0.90 11.22
CA ILE A 74 7.67 0.05 12.28
C ILE A 74 9.14 0.42 12.57
N TYR A 75 9.95 0.62 11.54
CA TYR A 75 11.35 1.02 11.69
C TYR A 75 11.49 2.37 12.41
N SER A 76 10.70 3.36 12.02
CA SER A 76 10.71 4.69 12.64
C SER A 76 10.27 4.65 14.11
N GLY A 77 9.26 3.82 14.43
CA GLY A 77 8.78 3.61 15.80
C GLY A 77 9.85 2.97 16.69
N PHE A 78 10.57 1.97 16.16
CA PHE A 78 11.66 1.33 16.91
C PHE A 78 12.83 2.29 17.18
N LEU A 79 13.16 3.17 16.23
CA LEU A 79 14.16 4.20 16.42
C LEU A 79 13.78 5.17 17.56
N PHE A 80 12.49 5.50 17.67
CA PHE A 80 11.97 6.39 18.71
C PHE A 80 12.06 5.75 20.10
N VAL A 81 11.71 4.47 20.22
CA VAL A 81 11.77 3.72 21.49
C VAL A 81 13.22 3.48 21.94
N THR A 82 14.14 3.28 21.01
CA THR A 82 15.57 3.03 21.31
C THR A 82 16.40 4.31 21.50
N ALA A 83 15.84 5.50 21.22
CA ALA A 83 16.56 6.76 21.33
C ALA A 83 16.85 7.17 22.79
N GLY A 84 16.03 6.74 23.76
CA GLY A 84 16.35 6.75 25.20
C GLY A 84 16.86 8.07 25.82
N GLY A 85 16.65 9.22 25.17
CA GLY A 85 17.14 10.54 25.61
C GLY A 85 18.36 11.10 24.84
N ASN A 86 18.86 10.42 23.81
CA ASN A 86 19.88 10.99 22.92
C ASN A 86 19.23 11.83 21.81
N GLU A 87 19.40 13.15 21.87
CA GLU A 87 18.78 14.10 20.92
C GLU A 87 19.12 13.82 19.45
N ALA A 88 20.33 13.32 19.16
CA ALA A 88 20.73 13.00 17.79
C ALA A 88 19.90 11.84 17.21
N LYS A 89 19.54 10.85 18.04
CA LYS A 89 18.69 9.73 17.62
C LYS A 89 17.22 10.12 17.48
N ILE A 90 16.73 11.01 18.36
CA ILE A 90 15.38 11.58 18.26
C ILE A 90 15.22 12.40 16.98
N SER A 91 16.23 13.22 16.65
CA SER A 91 16.24 14.02 15.43
C SER A 91 16.17 13.14 14.18
N LYS A 92 17.01 12.09 14.11
CA LYS A 92 16.94 11.10 13.02
C LYS A 92 15.60 10.35 12.95
N ALA A 93 15.00 10.03 14.09
CA ALA A 93 13.69 9.37 14.15
C ALA A 93 12.60 10.26 13.56
N ARG A 94 12.60 11.55 13.91
CA ARG A 94 11.65 12.53 13.37
C ARG A 94 11.80 12.71 11.87
N THR A 95 13.03 12.87 11.38
CA THR A 95 13.25 13.02 9.93
C THR A 95 12.72 11.80 9.21
N SER A 96 13.07 10.59 9.67
CA SER A 96 12.59 9.34 9.05
C SER A 96 11.05 9.24 9.09
N PHE A 97 10.43 9.60 10.21
CA PHE A 97 8.97 9.59 10.34
C PHE A 97 8.29 10.59 9.38
N MET A 98 8.85 11.78 9.19
CA MET A 98 8.32 12.78 8.24
C MET A 98 8.38 12.28 6.80
N TRP A 99 9.46 11.60 6.42
CA TRP A 99 9.57 10.97 5.10
C TRP A 99 8.56 9.83 4.92
N THR A 100 8.36 8.99 5.94
CA THR A 100 7.33 7.94 5.92
C THR A 100 5.92 8.51 5.81
N MET A 101 5.64 9.59 6.57
CA MET A 101 4.35 10.28 6.55
C MET A 101 4.08 10.91 5.16
N LEU A 102 5.09 11.54 4.55
CA LEU A 102 5.02 12.07 3.19
C LEU A 102 4.74 10.96 2.17
N GLY A 103 5.43 9.83 2.25
CA GLY A 103 5.20 8.68 1.37
C GLY A 103 3.76 8.13 1.48
N ALA A 104 3.25 8.00 2.70
CA ALA A 104 1.87 7.56 2.95
C ALA A 104 0.84 8.57 2.43
N LEU A 105 1.08 9.87 2.66
CA LEU A 105 0.22 10.95 2.18
C LEU A 105 0.16 10.99 0.66
N VAL A 106 1.28 10.80 -0.03
CA VAL A 106 1.33 10.77 -1.50
C VAL A 106 0.57 9.56 -2.05
N LEU A 107 0.72 8.38 -1.44
CA LEU A 107 -0.04 7.19 -1.86
C LEU A 107 -1.55 7.45 -1.73
N LEU A 108 -2.02 7.86 -0.56
CA LEU A 108 -3.45 8.13 -0.34
C LEU A 108 -3.96 9.31 -1.17
N GLY A 109 -3.15 10.36 -1.31
CA GLY A 109 -3.45 11.56 -2.09
C GLY A 109 -3.61 11.27 -3.57
N ALA A 110 -2.80 10.36 -4.13
CA ALA A 110 -2.91 9.96 -5.53
C ALA A 110 -4.27 9.30 -5.84
N LYS A 111 -4.77 8.38 -4.98
CA LYS A 111 -6.12 7.83 -5.16
C LYS A 111 -7.20 8.90 -4.99
N ALA A 112 -7.07 9.75 -3.98
CA ALA A 112 -8.04 10.81 -3.71
C ALA A 112 -8.20 11.75 -4.91
N ILE A 113 -7.09 12.16 -5.53
CA ILE A 113 -7.11 13.02 -6.72
C ILE A 113 -7.69 12.27 -7.92
N ALA A 114 -7.28 11.01 -8.16
CA ALA A 114 -7.82 10.21 -9.26
C ALA A 114 -9.34 10.03 -9.17
N LEU A 115 -9.83 9.77 -7.95
CA LEU A 115 -11.26 9.68 -7.67
C LEU A 115 -11.95 11.03 -7.85
N ALA A 116 -11.38 12.12 -7.35
CA ALA A 116 -11.96 13.46 -7.46
C ALA A 116 -12.10 13.94 -8.92
N VAL A 117 -11.09 13.66 -9.76
CA VAL A 117 -11.16 14.00 -11.20
C VAL A 117 -12.25 13.18 -11.88
N GLY A 118 -12.30 11.89 -11.59
CA GLY A 118 -13.31 11.03 -12.16
C GLY A 118 -14.74 11.41 -11.74
N THR A 119 -14.98 11.66 -10.45
CA THR A 119 -16.31 12.05 -9.95
C THR A 119 -16.75 13.39 -10.52
N THR A 120 -15.82 14.30 -10.78
CA THR A 120 -16.12 15.58 -11.43
C THR A 120 -16.58 15.36 -12.87
N ILE A 121 -15.91 14.50 -13.63
CA ILE A 121 -16.30 14.16 -15.02
C ILE A 121 -17.70 13.50 -15.04
N ILE A 122 -17.99 12.61 -14.09
CA ILE A 122 -19.30 11.95 -13.98
C ILE A 122 -20.40 12.90 -13.49
N SER A 123 -20.07 13.82 -12.56
CA SER A 123 -21.04 14.80 -12.06
C SER A 123 -21.51 15.77 -13.14
N LEU A 124 -20.71 15.94 -14.19
CA LEU A 124 -21.07 16.68 -15.40
C LEU A 124 -21.79 15.81 -16.45
N GLY A 125 -21.78 14.47 -16.30
CA GLY A 125 -22.32 13.48 -17.24
C GLY A 125 -23.51 12.64 -16.77
N ALA A 126 -24.06 12.90 -15.58
CA ALA A 126 -25.11 12.15 -14.87
C ALA A 126 -24.65 10.94 -14.04
N GLY A 127 -25.11 10.92 -12.78
CA GLY A 127 -25.31 9.70 -11.97
C GLY A 127 -24.06 9.13 -11.31
N GLY A 128 -24.02 9.21 -9.96
CA GLY A 128 -22.95 8.67 -9.13
C GLY A 128 -22.65 7.19 -9.40
N GLY A 129 -21.49 6.95 -9.98
CA GLY A 129 -20.78 5.68 -10.01
C GLY A 129 -19.29 5.98 -9.93
N ALA A 130 -18.51 5.09 -9.33
CA ALA A 130 -17.06 5.21 -9.43
C ALA A 130 -16.70 5.15 -10.93
N PRO A 131 -16.07 6.17 -11.51
CA PRO A 131 -15.51 6.04 -12.83
C PRO A 131 -14.44 4.96 -12.75
N PHE A 132 -14.26 4.25 -13.85
CA PHE A 132 -13.16 3.32 -14.04
C PHE A 132 -13.26 1.94 -13.35
N SER A 133 -14.47 1.35 -13.33
CA SER A 133 -14.60 -0.10 -13.14
C SER A 133 -14.09 -0.84 -14.39
N CYS A 134 -12.78 -1.02 -14.40
CA CYS A 134 -12.11 -2.14 -15.04
C CYS A 134 -11.85 -3.15 -13.90
#